data_AF-A0A8S2ZE11-F1
#
_entry.id   AF-A0A8S2ZE11-F1
#
_cell.length_a   1.000
_cell.length_b   1.000
_cell.length_c   1.000
_cell.angle_alpha   90.00
_cell.angle_beta   90.00
_cell.angle_gamma   90.00
#
_symmetry.space_group_name_H-M   'P 1'
#
loop_
_entity.id
_entity.type
_entity.pdbx_description
1 polymer ?
#
loop_
_entity_poly.entity_id
_entity_poly.type
_entity_poly.pdbx_seq_one_letter_code
_entity_poly.pdbx_strand_id
1 'polypeptide(L)' 'KKRTSIEVSIKQALEIQFCRNPKPTAQDITQLADQLQLEKEVVRVWFCNRRQKEKRVTPPLVNVSASASNNNNNNNAHHH' A
#
# COMPACT_ATOMS: atom_id res chain seq x y z
N LYS A 1 13.77 10.25 -7.99
CA LYS A 1 12.80 10.07 -6.89
C LYS A 1 13.57 9.81 -5.59
N LYS A 2 13.71 10.80 -4.71
CA LYS A 2 14.38 10.64 -3.40
C LYS A 2 13.47 9.80 -2.49
N ARG A 3 13.99 8.76 -1.85
CA ARG A 3 13.26 8.04 -0.80
C ARG A 3 13.36 8.87 0.48
N THR A 4 12.31 9.60 0.81
CA THR A 4 12.19 10.28 2.10
C THR A 4 11.83 9.23 3.14
N SER A 5 12.67 9.04 4.17
CA SER A 5 12.31 8.21 5.32
C SER A 5 11.09 8.82 6.01
N ILE A 6 10.03 8.02 6.18
CA ILE A 6 8.83 8.47 6.90
C ILE A 6 9.17 8.40 8.40
N GLU A 7 9.42 9.56 8.99
CA GLU A 7 9.64 9.74 10.43
C GLU A 7 8.53 9.09 11.26
N VAL A 8 8.86 8.61 12.46
CA VAL A 8 7.89 7.95 13.36
C VAL A 8 6.69 8.85 13.67
N SER A 9 6.93 10.14 13.92
CA SER A 9 5.87 11.12 14.19
C SER A 9 4.92 11.29 13.01
N ILE A 10 5.44 11.27 11.78
CA ILE A 10 4.65 11.38 10.55
C ILE A 10 3.80 10.12 10.34
N LYS A 11 4.38 8.94 10.58
CA LYS A 11 3.65 7.68 10.56
C LYS A 11 2.49 7.68 11.56
N GLN A 12 2.73 8.13 12.79
CA GLN A 12 1.67 8.22 13.81
C GLN A 12 0.54 9.16 13.38
N ALA A 13 0.87 10.34 12.83
CA ALA A 13 -0.14 11.28 12.32
C ALA A 13 -0.99 10.67 11.19
N LEU A 14 -0.37 9.93 10.27
CA LEU A 14 -1.07 9.21 9.19
C LEU A 14 -1.98 8.10 9.75
N GLU A 15 -1.57 7.38 10.80
CA GLU A 15 -2.40 6.35 11.45
C GLU A 15 -3.61 6.96 12.18
N ILE A 16 -3.44 8.10 12.87
CA ILE A 16 -4.55 8.81 13.52
C ILE A 16 -5.58 9.25 12.47
N GLN A 17 -5.13 9.83 11.35
CA GLN A 17 -6.03 10.22 10.27
C GLN A 17 -6.72 9.04 9.61
N PHE A 18 -5.99 7.93 9.39
CA PHE A 18 -6.58 6.71 8.85
C PHE A 18 -7.70 6.15 9.74
N CYS A 19 -7.54 6.19 11.06
CA CYS A 19 -8.56 5.75 12.01
C CYS A 19 -9.84 6.60 11.93
N ARG A 20 -9.68 7.92 11.71
CA ARG A 20 -10.80 8.87 11.59
C ARG A 20 -11.47 8.81 10.22
N ASN A 21 -10.68 8.66 9.17
CA ASN A 21 -11.15 8.60 7.79
C ASN A 21 -10.32 7.58 6.97
N PRO A 22 -10.76 6.31 6.90
CA PRO A 22 -10.04 5.26 6.18
C PRO A 22 -10.14 5.40 4.64
N LYS A 23 -10.99 6.31 4.15
CA LYS A 23 -11.15 6.66 2.73
C LYS A 23 -10.94 8.18 2.55
N PRO A 24 -9.72 8.69 2.76
CA PRO A 24 -9.46 10.12 2.55
C PRO A 24 -9.74 10.49 1.09
N THR A 25 -10.42 11.62 0.90
CA THR A 25 -10.65 12.17 -0.44
C THR A 25 -9.36 12.75 -1.02
N ALA A 26 -9.34 13.08 -2.32
CA ALA A 26 -8.18 13.72 -2.93
C ALA A 26 -7.83 15.07 -2.26
N GLN A 27 -8.84 15.77 -1.75
CA GLN A 27 -8.66 17.01 -0.99
C GLN A 27 -8.03 16.74 0.37
N ASP A 28 -8.51 15.72 1.11
CA ASP A 28 -7.90 15.33 2.39
C ASP A 28 -6.45 14.90 2.24
N ILE A 29 -6.14 14.11 1.20
CA ILE A 29 -4.76 13.68 0.89
C ILE A 29 -3.88 14.91 0.63
N THR A 30 -4.39 15.90 -0.10
CA THR A 30 -3.65 17.14 -0.38
C THR A 30 -3.40 17.94 0.90
N GLN A 31 -4.41 18.13 1.75
CA GLN A 31 -4.26 18.86 3.01
C GLN A 31 -3.29 18.16 3.96
N LEU A 32 -3.37 16.83 4.07
CA LEU A 32 -2.49 16.06 4.94
C LEU A 32 -1.05 16.05 4.44
N ALA A 33 -0.85 16.01 3.12
CA ALA A 33 0.47 16.17 2.51
C ALA A 33 1.08 17.54 2.83
N ASP A 34 0.30 18.61 2.74
CA ASP A 34 0.75 19.97 3.06
C ASP A 34 1.12 20.13 4.55
N GLN A 35 0.24 19.63 5.44
CA GLN A 35 0.45 19.64 6.90
C GLN A 35 1.69 18.85 7.34
N LEU A 36 1.95 17.71 6.69
CA LEU A 36 3.09 16.85 6.99
C LEU A 36 4.34 17.22 6.17
N GLN A 37 4.26 18.26 5.32
CA GLN A 37 5.30 18.66 4.36
C GLN A 37 5.82 17.46 3.53
N LEU A 38 4.88 16.61 3.11
CA LEU A 38 5.14 15.42 2.31
C LEU A 38 4.61 15.57 0.89
N GLU A 39 5.15 14.76 -0.02
CA GLU A 39 4.61 14.64 -1.37
C GLU A 39 3.25 13.93 -1.36
N LYS A 40 2.32 14.40 -2.20
CA LYS A 40 0.98 13.79 -2.34
C LYS A 40 1.06 12.30 -2.71
N GLU A 41 2.05 11.92 -3.53
CA GLU A 41 2.28 10.52 -3.91
C GLU A 41 2.66 9.66 -2.71
N VAL A 42 3.46 10.18 -1.77
CA VAL A 42 3.86 9.46 -0.55
C VAL A 42 2.65 9.19 0.35
N VAL A 43 1.82 10.20 0.60
CA VAL A 43 0.61 10.04 1.42
C VAL A 43 -0.35 9.06 0.74
N ARG A 44 -0.60 9.21 -0.57
CA ARG A 44 -1.47 8.30 -1.32
C ARG A 44 -1.00 6.84 -1.30
N VAL A 45 0.30 6.59 -1.53
CA VAL A 45 0.90 5.25 -1.48
C VAL A 45 0.84 4.70 -0.07
N TRP A 46 1.10 5.52 0.95
CA TRP A 46 0.99 5.08 2.35
C TRP A 46 -0.42 4.62 2.70
N PHE A 47 -1.46 5.37 2.33
CA PHE A 47 -2.86 4.97 2.56
C PHE A 47 -3.22 3.69 1.80
N CYS A 48 -2.71 3.51 0.57
CA CYS A 48 -2.87 2.26 -0.17
C CYS A 48 -2.20 1.08 0.55
N ASN A 49 -0.95 1.24 0.95
CA ASN A 49 -0.19 0.21 1.65
C ASN A 49 -0.79 -0.13 3.02
N ARG A 50 -1.26 0.88 3.77
CA ARG A 50 -1.89 0.67 5.09
C ARG A 50 -3.18 -0.11 4.99
N ARG A 51 -4.02 0.19 3.98
CA ARG A 51 -5.27 -0.54 3.71
C ARG A 51 -5.01 -1.97 3.21
N GLN A 52 -3.94 -2.17 2.45
CA GLN A 52 -3.51 -3.52 2.07
C GLN A 52 -3.01 -4.32 3.28
N LYS A 53 -2.32 -3.69 4.22
CA LYS A 53 -1.85 -4.34 5.46
C LYS A 53 -3.03 -4.83 6.33
N GLU A 54 -4.09 -4.04 6.47
CA GLU A 54 -5.34 -4.45 7.15
C GLU A 54 -5.95 -5.73 6.53
N LYS A 55 -5.90 -5.87 5.20
CA LYS A 55 -6.42 -7.05 4.50
C LYS A 55 -5.50 -8.28 4.56
N ARG A 56 -4.27 -8.16 5.03
CA ARG A 56 -3.28 -9.26 5.06
C ARG A 56 -3.18 -9.98 6.40
N VAL A 57 -3.88 -9.53 7.44
CA VAL A 57 -3.86 -10.21 8.77
C VAL A 57 -4.84 -11.37 8.87
N THR A 58 -5.63 -11.65 7.83
CA THR A 58 -6.33 -12.93 7.69
C THR A 58 -5.44 -13.84 6.84
N PRO A 59 -4.80 -14.90 7.40
CA PRO A 59 -4.21 -15.92 6.55
C PRO A 59 -5.32 -16.49 5.65
N PRO A 60 -5.11 -16.62 4.33
CA PRO A 60 -6.10 -17.27 3.47
C PRO A 60 -6.03 -18.77 3.75
N LEU A 61 -6.71 -19.23 4.79
CA LEU A 61 -7.29 -20.56 4.72
C LEU A 61 -8.45 -20.44 3.73
N VAL A 62 -8.19 -20.97 2.54
CA VAL A 62 -9.16 -21.36 1.50
C VAL A 62 -9.99 -20.24 0.86
N ASN A 63 -9.66 -19.90 -0.40
CA ASN A 63 -10.52 -20.16 -1.57
C ASN A 63 -9.99 -19.43 -2.81
N VAL A 64 -9.48 -20.24 -3.74
CA VAL A 64 -9.68 -20.23 -5.20
C VAL A 64 -10.23 -18.94 -5.87
N SER A 65 -9.49 -18.49 -6.88
CA SER A 65 -9.88 -17.61 -8.01
C SER A 65 -9.80 -16.08 -7.83
N ALA A 66 -8.67 -15.48 -8.24
CA ALA A 66 -8.63 -14.34 -9.19
C ALA A 66 -7.19 -13.89 -9.51
N SER A 67 -6.63 -14.49 -10.58
CA SER A 67 -5.86 -13.83 -11.65
C SER A 67 -4.73 -12.83 -11.30
N ALA A 68 -3.49 -13.30 -11.41
CA ALA A 68 -2.40 -12.59 -12.09
C ALA A 68 -1.26 -13.57 -12.44
N SER A 69 -1.51 -14.49 -13.37
CA SER A 69 -0.44 -15.19 -14.08
C SER A 69 0.16 -14.21 -15.09
N ASN A 70 1.44 -13.86 -14.93
CA ASN A 70 2.21 -13.26 -16.01
C ASN A 70 3.61 -13.89 -16.04
N ASN A 71 3.77 -14.81 -17.00
CA ASN A 71 4.96 -15.22 -17.76
C ASN A 71 6.37 -14.99 -17.17
N ASN A 72 7.17 -16.06 -17.03
CA ASN A 72 8.36 -16.25 -17.89
C ASN A 72 9.00 -17.65 -17.75
N ASN A 73 8.87 -18.43 -18.82
CA ASN A 73 9.92 -19.18 -19.54
C ASN A 73 11.15 -19.70 -18.75
N ASN A 74 11.32 -21.03 -18.64
CA ASN A 74 12.57 -21.67 -19.09
C ASN A 74 12.38 -23.17 -19.38
N ASN A 75 12.87 -23.56 -20.55
CA ASN A 75 12.92 -24.91 -21.09
C ASN A 75 13.82 -25.82 -20.25
N ASN A 76 13.41 -27.06 -19.98
CA ASN A 76 14.30 -28.20 -20.23
C ASN A 76 13.50 -29.50 -20.39
N ALA A 77 13.67 -30.09 -21.57
CA ALA A 77 13.17 -31.40 -21.96
C ALA A 77 13.98 -32.52 -21.29
N HIS A 78 13.31 -33.61 -20.89
CA HIS A 78 13.71 -34.96 -21.32
C HIS A 78 12.63 -35.98 -20.92
N HIS A 79 11.97 -36.52 -21.93
CA HIS A 79 11.23 -37.78 -21.85
C HIS A 79 12.22 -38.94 -21.72
N HIS A 80 11.88 -39.92 -20.89
CA HIS A 80 11.88 -41.35 -21.23
C HIS A 80 10.76 -42.03 -20.45
#